data_AF-A0A976Q738-F1
#
_entry.id   AF-A0A976Q738-F1
#
_cell.length_a   1.000
_cell.length_b   1.000
_cell.length_c   1.000
_cell.angle_alpha   90.00
_cell.angle_beta   90.00
_cell.angle_gamma   90.00
#
_symmetry.space_group_name_H-M   'P 1'
#
loop_
_entity.id
_entity.type
_entity.pdbx_description
1 polymer ?
#
loop_
_entity_poly.entity_id
_entity_poly.type
_entity_poly.pdbx_seq_one_letter_code
_entity_poly.pdbx_strand_id
1 'polypeptide(L)'
;MEIHNGRGDSSHARVDSLLRSIAQSSATLNHKAEAATREIERLEKRLVDAEVGIAVEHACILSEETTWRSDGGKEEPAQRSVNLGYGKAKSKWGITVRVQWQGKKRVRDHQWNKDLDSEVFLLRKADRELRVLAQPHLPGLVAAIANALDDRLALLEARQAEVAEATVDGHAGPHDDAGGSPGEPGDEEVPQPIQASASANDHANALRGSPR
;
A
#
# COMPACT_ATOMS: atom_id res chain seq x y z
N MET A 1 -17.88 -72.30 -2.73
CA MET A 1 -16.89 -71.36 -2.17
C MET A 1 -16.78 -70.21 -3.15
N GLU A 2 -17.48 -69.11 -2.91
CA GLU A 2 -17.31 -67.88 -3.69
C GLU A 2 -16.59 -66.87 -2.81
N ILE A 3 -15.36 -66.54 -3.20
CA ILE A 3 -14.55 -65.51 -2.55
C ILE A 3 -14.86 -64.21 -3.30
N HIS A 4 -15.69 -63.35 -2.71
CA HIS A 4 -15.93 -62.02 -3.26
C HIS A 4 -14.69 -61.13 -3.07
N ASN A 5 -14.06 -60.79 -4.20
CA ASN A 5 -13.01 -59.78 -4.31
C ASN A 5 -13.58 -58.37 -4.06
N GLY A 6 -13.78 -58.00 -2.79
CA GLY A 6 -14.36 -56.71 -2.37
C GLY A 6 -13.37 -55.61 -2.01
N ARG A 7 -12.13 -55.62 -2.52
CA ARG A 7 -11.06 -54.69 -2.06
C ARG A 7 -10.72 -53.51 -2.99
N GLY A 8 -11.37 -53.38 -4.15
CA GLY A 8 -11.09 -52.30 -5.11
C GLY A 8 -11.95 -51.03 -4.95
N ASP A 9 -13.15 -51.14 -4.36
CA ASP A 9 -14.19 -50.11 -4.49
C ASP A 9 -14.10 -48.98 -3.44
N SER A 10 -13.56 -49.27 -2.26
CA SER A 10 -13.50 -48.31 -1.16
C SER A 10 -12.46 -47.19 -1.37
N SER A 11 -11.42 -47.45 -2.17
CA SER A 11 -10.39 -46.45 -2.47
C SER A 11 -10.89 -45.41 -3.47
N HIS A 12 -11.58 -45.85 -4.52
CA HIS A 12 -12.17 -44.97 -5.52
C HIS A 12 -13.28 -44.09 -4.91
N ALA A 13 -14.20 -44.69 -4.13
CA ALA A 13 -15.22 -43.92 -3.43
C ALA A 13 -14.65 -42.86 -2.46
N ARG A 14 -13.52 -43.16 -1.80
CA ARG A 14 -12.82 -42.21 -0.92
C ARG A 14 -12.19 -41.06 -1.72
N VAL A 15 -11.54 -41.36 -2.84
CA VAL A 15 -10.96 -40.34 -3.74
C VAL A 15 -12.05 -39.42 -4.28
N ASP A 16 -13.16 -39.96 -4.75
CA ASP A 16 -14.29 -39.17 -5.27
C ASP A 16 -14.93 -38.29 -4.20
N SER A 17 -15.00 -38.78 -2.95
CA SER A 17 -15.45 -37.97 -1.81
C SER A 17 -14.49 -36.82 -1.52
N LEU A 18 -13.18 -37.05 -1.55
CA LEU A 18 -12.18 -36.01 -1.33
C LEU A 18 -12.22 -34.97 -2.46
N LEU A 19 -12.33 -35.39 -3.71
CA LEU A 19 -12.43 -34.48 -4.87
C LEU A 19 -13.69 -33.59 -4.78
N ARG A 20 -14.84 -34.15 -4.38
CA ARG A 20 -16.06 -33.36 -4.14
C ARG A 20 -15.87 -32.34 -3.02
N SER A 21 -15.23 -32.73 -1.92
CA SER A 21 -14.93 -31.81 -0.81
C SER A 21 -13.96 -30.69 -1.24
N ILE A 22 -12.93 -31.00 -2.03
CA ILE A 22 -12.01 -30.00 -2.60
C ILE A 22 -12.76 -29.04 -3.51
N ALA A 23 -13.63 -29.54 -4.40
CA ALA A 23 -14.44 -28.71 -5.29
C ALA A 23 -15.34 -27.74 -4.51
N GLN A 24 -16.01 -28.22 -3.45
CA GLN A 24 -16.87 -27.40 -2.60
C GLN A 24 -16.08 -26.32 -1.83
N SER A 25 -14.93 -26.69 -1.25
CA SER A 25 -14.05 -25.75 -0.54
C SER A 25 -13.49 -24.68 -1.49
N SER A 26 -13.08 -25.08 -2.69
CA SER A 26 -12.60 -24.16 -3.73
C SER A 26 -13.69 -23.18 -4.17
N ALA A 27 -14.90 -23.67 -4.43
CA ALA A 27 -16.03 -22.82 -4.79
C ALA A 27 -16.37 -21.80 -3.68
N THR A 28 -16.37 -22.25 -2.42
CA THR A 28 -16.62 -21.39 -1.26
C THR A 28 -15.54 -20.31 -1.13
N LEU A 29 -14.27 -20.67 -1.29
CA LEU A 29 -13.15 -19.74 -1.23
C LEU A 29 -13.23 -18.70 -2.34
N ASN A 30 -13.55 -19.11 -3.57
CA ASN A 30 -13.72 -18.18 -4.69
C ASN A 30 -14.86 -17.20 -4.44
N HIS A 31 -16.00 -17.67 -3.95
CA HIS A 31 -17.13 -16.79 -3.62
C HIS A 31 -16.76 -15.74 -2.55
N LYS A 32 -16.05 -16.15 -1.49
CA LYS A 32 -15.54 -15.24 -0.46
C LYS A 32 -14.56 -14.22 -1.03
N ALA A 33 -13.63 -14.66 -1.88
CA ALA A 33 -12.65 -13.79 -2.50
C ALA A 33 -13.29 -12.77 -3.45
N GLU A 34 -14.30 -13.16 -4.22
CA GLU A 34 -15.06 -12.25 -5.07
C GLU A 34 -15.83 -11.21 -4.26
N ALA A 35 -16.52 -11.65 -3.20
CA ALA A 35 -17.23 -10.75 -2.29
C ALA A 35 -16.28 -9.73 -1.65
N ALA A 36 -15.15 -10.21 -1.12
CA ALA A 36 -14.10 -9.35 -0.57
C ALA A 36 -13.56 -8.37 -1.61
N THR A 37 -13.32 -8.82 -2.85
CA THR A 37 -12.83 -7.95 -3.94
C THR A 37 -13.79 -6.81 -4.24
N ARG A 38 -15.09 -7.10 -4.37
CA ARG A 38 -16.11 -6.07 -4.63
C ARG A 38 -16.18 -5.06 -3.50
N GLU A 39 -16.08 -5.54 -2.25
CA GLU A 39 -16.08 -4.68 -1.08
C GLU A 39 -14.85 -3.77 -1.05
N ILE A 40 -13.65 -4.32 -1.28
CA ILE A 40 -12.39 -3.58 -1.35
C ILE A 40 -12.45 -2.52 -2.44
N GLU A 41 -12.88 -2.87 -3.66
CA GLU A 41 -12.97 -1.92 -4.78
C GLU A 41 -13.96 -0.79 -4.49
N ARG A 42 -15.11 -1.12 -3.89
CA ARG A 42 -16.11 -0.13 -3.49
C ARG A 42 -15.56 0.83 -2.44
N LEU A 43 -14.87 0.33 -1.41
CA LEU A 43 -14.27 1.17 -0.37
C LEU A 43 -13.11 2.00 -0.91
N GLU A 44 -12.20 1.37 -1.67
CA GLU A 44 -11.06 2.04 -2.30
C GLU A 44 -11.53 3.20 -3.17
N LYS A 45 -12.55 2.99 -4.01
CA LYS A 45 -13.13 4.05 -4.83
C LYS A 45 -13.62 5.22 -3.98
N ARG A 46 -14.41 4.95 -2.93
CA ARG A 46 -14.93 6.01 -2.05
C ARG A 46 -13.84 6.79 -1.33
N LEU A 47 -12.77 6.13 -0.90
CA LEU A 47 -11.64 6.77 -0.23
C LEU A 47 -10.79 7.61 -1.21
N VAL A 48 -10.61 7.14 -2.44
CA VAL A 48 -9.93 7.89 -3.49
C VAL A 48 -10.76 9.11 -3.93
N ASP A 49 -12.07 8.93 -4.12
CA ASP A 49 -13.01 10.01 -4.46
C ASP A 49 -13.09 11.06 -3.33
N ALA A 50 -12.85 10.66 -2.08
CA ALA A 50 -12.77 11.56 -0.93
C ALA A 50 -11.39 12.24 -0.77
N GLU A 51 -10.43 11.95 -1.66
CA GLU A 51 -9.11 12.57 -1.70
C GLU A 51 -8.35 12.56 -0.36
N VAL A 52 -8.49 11.48 0.42
CA VAL A 52 -7.94 11.34 1.78
C VAL A 52 -6.48 11.80 1.91
N GLY A 53 -5.64 11.56 0.91
CA GLY A 53 -4.30 12.16 0.80
C GLY A 53 -3.27 11.81 1.89
N ILE A 54 -3.64 10.99 2.88
CA ILE A 54 -2.76 10.56 3.98
C ILE A 54 -2.56 9.03 3.97
N ALA A 55 -1.35 8.60 4.36
CA ALA A 55 -1.04 7.19 4.50
C ALA A 55 -1.28 6.72 5.94
N VAL A 56 -1.92 5.56 6.09
CA VAL A 56 -2.29 4.95 7.37
C VAL A 56 -1.95 3.47 7.35
N GLU A 57 -1.22 3.00 8.36
CA GLU A 57 -1.01 1.58 8.61
C GLU A 57 -1.95 1.15 9.74
N HIS A 58 -2.57 -0.03 9.62
CA HIS A 58 -3.64 -0.44 10.54
C HIS A 58 -3.37 -1.77 11.25
N ALA A 59 -3.48 -2.90 10.54
CA ALA A 59 -3.52 -4.22 11.19
C ALA A 59 -2.61 -5.22 10.50
N CYS A 60 -1.91 -6.04 11.30
CA CYS A 60 -1.24 -7.24 10.82
C CYS A 60 -2.30 -8.33 10.55
N ILE A 61 -2.50 -8.69 9.29
CA ILE A 61 -3.51 -9.67 8.86
C ILE A 61 -2.95 -11.08 8.66
N LEU A 62 -1.62 -11.20 8.58
CA LEU A 62 -0.92 -12.49 8.52
C LEU A 62 0.47 -12.33 9.11
N SER A 63 0.88 -13.29 9.94
CA SER A 63 2.23 -13.39 10.46
C SER A 63 2.62 -14.86 10.50
N GLU A 64 3.62 -15.26 9.72
CA GLU A 64 4.02 -16.66 9.57
C GLU A 64 5.54 -16.82 9.46
N GLU A 65 6.06 -17.94 9.94
CA GLU A 65 7.44 -18.35 9.65
C GLU A 65 7.50 -18.93 8.23
N THR A 66 8.47 -18.48 7.45
CA THR A 66 8.69 -18.89 6.06
C THR A 66 10.17 -18.93 5.72
N THR A 67 10.51 -19.27 4.48
CA THR A 67 11.85 -19.14 3.93
C THR A 67 11.90 -17.94 3.00
N TRP A 68 12.87 -17.04 3.21
CA TRP A 68 13.16 -15.96 2.28
C TRP A 68 14.39 -16.33 1.45
N ARG A 69 14.30 -16.14 0.14
CA ARG A 69 15.39 -16.41 -0.80
C ARG A 69 15.91 -15.07 -1.32
N SER A 70 17.18 -14.79 -1.06
CA SER A 70 17.84 -13.60 -1.61
C SER A 70 18.08 -13.74 -3.11
N ASP A 71 18.37 -12.62 -3.79
CA ASP A 71 18.78 -12.61 -5.20
C ASP A 71 20.02 -13.47 -5.49
N GLY A 72 20.85 -13.72 -4.48
CA GLY A 72 22.00 -14.63 -4.55
C GLY A 72 21.65 -16.12 -4.41
N GLY A 73 20.36 -16.47 -4.37
CA GLY A 73 19.86 -17.84 -4.26
C GLY A 73 19.98 -18.47 -2.88
N LYS A 74 20.45 -17.72 -1.87
CA LYS A 74 20.58 -18.23 -0.50
C LYS A 74 19.23 -18.14 0.20
N GLU A 75 18.76 -19.27 0.70
CA GLU A 75 17.57 -19.34 1.56
C GLU A 75 17.95 -19.14 3.02
N GLU A 76 17.22 -18.28 3.72
CA GLU A 76 17.28 -18.17 5.17
C GLU A 76 15.88 -18.15 5.80
N PRO A 77 15.71 -18.67 7.02
CA PRO A 77 14.45 -18.54 7.75
C PRO A 77 14.07 -17.07 7.89
N ALA A 78 12.80 -16.76 7.70
CA ALA A 78 12.22 -15.42 7.81
C ALA A 78 10.85 -15.47 8.50
N GLN A 79 10.50 -14.42 9.23
CA GLN A 79 9.14 -14.10 9.58
C GLN A 79 8.57 -13.23 8.46
N ARG A 80 7.46 -13.67 7.86
CA ARG A 80 6.67 -12.86 6.93
C ARG A 80 5.51 -12.23 7.70
N SER A 81 5.46 -10.91 7.72
CA SER A 81 4.32 -10.15 8.24
C SER A 81 3.64 -9.40 7.11
N VAL A 82 2.31 -9.40 7.13
CA VAL A 82 1.47 -8.74 6.14
C VAL A 82 0.59 -7.73 6.86
N ASN A 83 0.84 -6.45 6.63
CA ASN A 83 0.11 -5.34 7.24
C ASN A 83 -0.84 -4.70 6.25
N LEU A 84 -2.08 -4.48 6.68
CA LEU A 84 -3.13 -3.76 5.96
C LEU A 84 -3.01 -2.26 6.24
N GLY A 85 -3.19 -1.44 5.21
CA GLY A 85 -3.21 0.02 5.34
C GLY A 85 -3.97 0.71 4.22
N TYR A 86 -3.86 2.04 4.20
CA TYR A 86 -4.24 2.90 3.10
C TYR A 86 -3.04 3.77 2.75
N GLY A 87 -2.73 3.90 1.46
CA GLY A 87 -1.52 4.58 1.07
C GLY A 87 -1.30 4.62 -0.43
N LYS A 88 -0.15 5.17 -0.81
CA LYS A 88 0.28 5.22 -2.20
C LYS A 88 1.12 3.99 -2.53
N ALA A 89 0.62 3.14 -3.43
CA ALA A 89 1.37 2.04 -4.03
C ALA A 89 1.77 2.45 -5.45
N LYS A 90 3.08 2.59 -5.69
CA LYS A 90 3.63 3.22 -6.91
C LYS A 90 3.05 4.63 -7.10
N SER A 91 2.17 4.82 -8.08
CA SER A 91 1.54 6.11 -8.39
C SER A 91 0.08 6.21 -7.93
N LYS A 92 -0.52 5.14 -7.40
CA LYS A 92 -1.96 5.07 -7.10
C LYS A 92 -2.23 5.03 -5.59
N TRP A 93 -3.18 5.83 -5.16
CA TRP A 93 -3.77 5.73 -3.82
C TRP A 93 -4.78 4.58 -3.76
N GLY A 94 -4.86 3.93 -2.61
CA GLY A 94 -5.87 2.92 -2.34
C GLY A 94 -5.59 2.14 -1.06
N ILE A 95 -6.36 1.08 -0.86
CA ILE A 95 -6.13 0.15 0.25
C ILE A 95 -4.89 -0.68 -0.10
N THR A 96 -3.89 -0.67 0.76
CA THR A 96 -2.59 -1.28 0.53
C THR A 96 -2.35 -2.48 1.44
N VAL A 97 -1.50 -3.37 0.95
CA VAL A 97 -0.86 -4.40 1.73
C VAL A 97 0.64 -4.13 1.71
N ARG A 98 1.25 -4.10 2.89
CA ARG A 98 2.69 -4.12 3.07
C ARG A 98 3.11 -5.51 3.50
N VAL A 99 3.93 -6.18 2.71
CA VAL A 99 4.58 -7.43 3.10
C VAL A 99 5.98 -7.08 3.57
N GLN A 100 6.38 -7.63 4.71
CA GLN A 100 7.73 -7.48 5.28
C GLN A 100 8.28 -8.85 5.60
N TRP A 101 9.55 -9.06 5.29
CA TRP A 101 10.30 -10.24 5.68
C TRP A 101 11.38 -9.85 6.66
N GLN A 102 11.43 -10.53 7.79
CA GLN A 102 12.42 -10.31 8.85
C GLN A 102 13.19 -11.61 9.12
N GLY A 103 14.51 -11.56 9.09
CA GLY A 103 15.39 -12.68 9.42
C GLY A 103 15.71 -12.74 10.92
N LYS A 104 16.12 -13.91 11.41
CA LYS A 104 16.64 -14.03 12.77
C LYS A 104 17.98 -13.31 12.86
N LYS A 105 18.12 -12.37 13.79
CA LYS A 105 19.43 -11.83 14.12
C LYS A 105 20.16 -12.83 15.00
N ARG A 106 21.44 -13.06 14.69
CA ARG A 106 22.32 -14.06 15.33
C ARG A 106 22.69 -13.75 16.79
N VAL A 107 21.91 -12.96 17.51
CA VAL A 107 22.18 -12.60 18.91
C VAL A 107 21.12 -13.29 19.76
N ARG A 108 21.54 -14.36 20.46
CA ARG A 108 20.96 -15.15 21.58
C ARG A 108 19.44 -15.29 21.82
N ASP A 109 18.57 -14.43 21.30
CA ASP A 109 17.20 -14.26 21.78
C ASP A 109 16.10 -14.66 20.78
N HIS A 110 16.43 -15.36 19.69
CA HIS A 110 15.43 -15.85 18.71
C HIS A 110 14.54 -14.74 18.12
N GLN A 111 14.97 -13.48 18.21
CA GLN A 111 14.19 -12.34 17.74
C GLN A 111 14.32 -12.14 16.24
N TRP A 112 13.17 -12.00 15.58
CA TRP A 112 13.02 -11.60 14.18
C TRP A 112 13.12 -10.07 14.10
N ASN A 113 14.32 -9.55 13.86
CA ASN A 113 14.55 -8.09 13.83
C ASN A 113 15.59 -7.64 12.81
N LYS A 114 16.02 -8.54 11.90
CA LYS A 114 16.83 -8.17 10.74
C LYS A 114 15.87 -7.99 9.57
N ASP A 115 15.59 -6.76 9.16
CA ASP A 115 14.79 -6.53 7.96
C ASP A 115 15.50 -7.11 6.74
N LEU A 116 14.79 -7.94 5.97
CA LEU A 116 15.29 -8.58 4.76
C LEU A 116 14.76 -7.87 3.52
N ASP A 117 13.44 -7.66 3.48
CA ASP A 117 12.76 -7.08 2.34
C ASP A 117 11.39 -6.51 2.73
N SER A 118 10.86 -5.58 1.92
CA SER A 118 9.49 -5.10 2.05
C SER A 118 8.89 -4.71 0.70
N GLU A 119 7.67 -5.16 0.48
CA GLU A 119 6.88 -4.82 -0.71
C GLU A 119 5.57 -4.14 -0.31
N VAL A 120 5.12 -3.20 -1.12
CA VAL A 120 3.82 -2.54 -0.96
C VAL A 120 3.05 -2.59 -2.27
N PHE A 121 1.81 -3.09 -2.22
CA PHE A 121 0.91 -3.15 -3.38
C PHE A 121 -0.53 -2.89 -2.98
N LEU A 122 -1.39 -2.61 -3.96
CA LEU A 122 -2.83 -2.43 -3.73
C LEU A 122 -3.48 -3.77 -3.37
N LEU A 123 -4.32 -3.79 -2.33
CA LEU A 123 -5.00 -4.97 -1.83
C LEU A 123 -5.87 -5.63 -2.91
N ARG A 124 -6.51 -4.85 -3.80
CA ARG A 124 -7.28 -5.40 -4.94
C ARG A 124 -6.43 -6.22 -5.93
N LYS A 125 -5.11 -6.03 -5.93
CA LYS A 125 -4.15 -6.78 -6.75
C LYS A 125 -3.46 -7.90 -5.97
N ALA A 126 -3.73 -8.02 -4.67
CA ALA A 126 -3.21 -9.09 -3.84
C ALA A 126 -3.81 -10.46 -4.21
N ASP A 127 -3.13 -11.52 -3.81
CA ASP A 127 -3.66 -12.87 -3.89
C ASP A 127 -5.00 -13.00 -3.18
N ARG A 128 -5.81 -13.97 -3.64
CA ARG A 128 -7.17 -14.19 -3.13
C ARG A 128 -7.23 -14.36 -1.63
N GLU A 129 -6.23 -15.03 -1.05
CA GLU A 129 -6.15 -15.31 0.38
C GLU A 129 -6.01 -14.03 1.19
N LEU A 130 -5.10 -13.13 0.78
CA LEU A 130 -4.90 -11.86 1.46
C LEU A 130 -6.15 -10.97 1.39
N ARG A 131 -6.88 -10.99 0.28
CA ARG A 131 -8.16 -10.26 0.16
C ARG A 131 -9.21 -10.80 1.13
N VAL A 132 -9.31 -12.13 1.28
CA VAL A 132 -10.24 -12.75 2.23
C VAL A 132 -9.81 -12.46 3.67
N LEU A 133 -8.51 -12.56 3.99
CA LEU A 133 -7.99 -12.28 5.32
C LEU A 133 -8.16 -10.81 5.72
N ALA A 134 -8.07 -9.87 4.77
CA ALA A 134 -8.24 -8.45 5.04
C ALA A 134 -9.69 -8.06 5.34
N GLN A 135 -10.67 -8.79 4.81
CA GLN A 135 -12.09 -8.43 4.90
C GLN A 135 -12.58 -8.04 6.31
N PRO A 136 -12.35 -8.83 7.37
CA PRO A 136 -12.79 -8.47 8.73
C PRO A 136 -12.12 -7.21 9.30
N HIS A 137 -11.00 -6.75 8.72
CA HIS A 137 -10.24 -5.59 9.19
C HIS A 137 -10.58 -4.29 8.45
N LEU A 138 -11.34 -4.36 7.34
CA LEU A 138 -11.69 -3.18 6.54
C LEU A 138 -12.45 -2.10 7.32
N PRO A 139 -13.43 -2.43 8.19
CA PRO A 139 -14.09 -1.40 9.01
C PRO A 139 -13.12 -0.69 9.97
N GLY A 140 -12.21 -1.45 10.58
CA GLY A 140 -11.18 -0.92 11.47
C GLY A 140 -10.22 0.03 10.74
N LEU A 141 -9.83 -0.33 9.51
CA LEU A 141 -9.00 0.53 8.66
C LEU A 141 -9.72 1.85 8.35
N VAL A 142 -11.00 1.83 7.98
CA VAL A 142 -11.76 3.05 7.70
C VAL A 142 -11.82 3.97 8.92
N ALA A 143 -12.04 3.41 10.11
CA ALA A 143 -12.01 4.17 11.36
C ALA A 143 -10.61 4.76 11.64
N ALA A 144 -9.54 3.99 11.41
CA ALA A 144 -8.17 4.48 11.56
C ALA A 144 -7.85 5.63 10.59
N ILE A 145 -8.36 5.57 9.35
CA ILE A 145 -8.22 6.67 8.38
C ILE A 145 -8.94 7.92 8.86
N ALA A 146 -10.18 7.80 9.34
CA ALA A 146 -10.94 8.94 9.85
C ALA A 146 -10.21 9.62 11.03
N ASN A 147 -9.76 8.83 12.01
CA ASN A 147 -9.01 9.36 13.15
C ASN A 147 -7.71 10.04 12.72
N ALA A 148 -6.96 9.43 11.79
CA ALA A 148 -5.71 10.01 11.30
C ALA A 148 -5.94 11.31 10.50
N LEU A 149 -7.09 11.46 9.84
CA LEU A 149 -7.47 12.73 9.19
C LEU A 149 -7.76 13.80 10.23
N ASP A 150 -8.54 13.48 11.26
CA ASP A 150 -8.87 14.42 12.34
C ASP A 150 -7.59 14.90 13.06
N ASP A 151 -6.68 13.97 13.40
CA ASP A 151 -5.38 14.27 14.01
C ASP A 151 -4.53 15.18 13.09
N ARG A 152 -4.57 14.92 11.78
CA ARG A 152 -3.80 15.70 10.80
C ARG A 152 -4.36 17.11 10.63
N LEU A 153 -5.68 17.27 10.64
CA LEU A 153 -6.34 18.58 10.58
C LEU A 153 -5.99 19.41 11.81
N ALA A 154 -6.12 18.84 13.02
CA ALA A 154 -5.76 19.52 14.26
C ALA A 154 -4.30 19.98 14.27
N LEU A 155 -3.37 19.16 13.76
CA LEU A 155 -1.96 19.53 13.64
C LEU A 155 -1.72 20.68 12.65
N LEU A 156 -2.46 20.73 11.55
CA LEU A 156 -2.33 21.80 10.56
C LEU A 156 -2.89 23.12 11.10
N GLU A 157 -4.02 23.08 11.82
CA GLU A 157 -4.60 24.25 12.48
C GLU A 157 -3.63 24.83 13.53
N ALA A 158 -3.03 23.98 14.37
CA ALA A 158 -2.04 24.41 15.35
C ALA A 158 -0.82 25.09 14.67
N ARG A 159 -0.30 24.50 13.59
CA ARG A 159 0.82 25.10 12.83
C ARG A 159 0.45 26.41 12.15
N GLN A 160 -0.77 26.56 11.67
CA GLN A 160 -1.24 27.81 11.07
C GLN A 160 -1.32 28.92 12.12
N ALA A 161 -1.78 28.61 13.33
CA ALA A 161 -1.79 29.55 14.45
C ALA A 161 -0.37 30.00 14.83
N GLU A 162 0.58 29.07 14.95
CA GLU A 162 1.99 29.38 15.23
C GLU A 162 2.61 30.31 14.16
N VAL A 163 2.34 30.06 12.88
CA VAL A 163 2.84 30.90 11.78
C VAL A 163 2.19 32.29 11.79
N ALA A 164 0.90 32.38 12.12
CA ALA A 164 0.20 33.66 12.22
C ALA A 164 0.77 34.52 13.35
N GLU A 165 1.02 33.95 14.53
CA GLU A 165 1.64 34.66 15.66
C GLU A 165 3.07 35.14 15.30
N ALA A 166 3.89 34.29 14.69
CA ALA A 166 5.24 34.66 14.26
C ALA A 166 5.27 35.77 13.19
N THR A 167 4.22 35.90 12.37
CA THR A 167 4.11 36.95 11.34
C THR A 167 3.71 38.30 11.95
N VAL A 168 2.93 38.30 13.04
CA VAL A 168 2.51 39.53 13.72
C VAL A 168 3.66 40.17 14.51
N ASP A 169 4.53 39.36 15.12
CA ASP A 169 5.71 39.87 15.86
C ASP A 169 6.87 40.33 14.95
N GLY A 170 6.88 39.91 13.68
CA GLY A 170 7.91 40.27 12.70
C GLY A 170 7.73 41.62 11.99
N HIS A 171 6.63 42.36 12.22
CA HIS A 171 6.31 43.60 11.50
C HIS A 171 6.43 44.89 12.36
N ALA A 172 7.00 44.81 13.56
CA ALA A 172 7.30 45.98 14.40
C ALA A 172 8.77 46.41 14.25
N GLY A 173 9.17 46.79 13.03
CA GLY A 173 10.39 47.57 12.80
C GLY A 173 10.03 49.05 12.70
N PRO A 174 10.58 49.96 13.52
CA PRO A 174 10.21 51.37 13.51
C PRO A 174 10.55 52.02 12.16
N HIS A 175 9.58 52.75 11.62
CA HIS A 175 9.80 53.75 10.58
C HIS A 175 10.73 54.83 11.16
N ASP A 176 12.03 54.72 10.87
CA ASP A 176 12.94 55.86 10.98
C ASP A 176 12.76 56.74 9.75
N ASP A 177 12.01 57.81 9.97
CA ASP A 177 11.79 58.93 9.08
C ASP A 177 13.07 59.79 9.09
N ALA A 178 13.94 59.62 8.10
CA ALA A 178 15.05 60.55 7.85
C ALA A 178 15.38 60.59 6.36
N GLY A 179 15.04 61.71 5.73
CA GLY A 179 15.04 61.91 4.29
C GLY A 179 16.41 61.94 3.62
N GLY A 180 16.39 61.90 2.29
CA GLY A 180 17.58 62.20 1.49
C GLY A 180 17.58 61.69 0.06
N SER A 181 17.03 62.51 -0.84
CA SER A 181 17.38 62.68 -2.26
C SER A 181 16.88 61.71 -3.35
N PRO A 182 16.37 62.26 -4.47
CA PRO A 182 15.94 61.51 -5.65
C PRO A 182 17.13 61.23 -6.58
N GLY A 183 17.32 59.95 -6.94
CA GLY A 183 18.23 59.49 -7.98
C GLY A 183 17.46 58.87 -9.14
N GLU A 184 17.86 59.24 -10.34
CA GLU A 184 17.27 59.02 -11.67
C GLU A 184 16.92 57.57 -12.08
N PRO A 185 16.06 57.41 -13.12
CA PRO A 185 15.57 56.11 -13.57
C PRO A 185 16.60 55.40 -14.45
N GLY A 186 16.97 54.18 -14.05
CA GLY A 186 17.77 53.24 -14.84
C GLY A 186 16.92 52.04 -15.27
N ASP A 187 16.59 52.03 -16.56
CA ASP A 187 16.29 50.91 -17.46
C ASP A 187 15.57 49.66 -16.93
N GLU A 188 14.33 49.51 -17.43
CA GLU A 188 13.55 48.27 -17.49
C GLU A 188 14.32 47.16 -18.23
N GLU A 189 14.76 46.14 -17.50
CA GLU A 189 15.00 44.82 -18.10
C GLU A 189 13.82 43.90 -17.77
N VAL A 190 12.94 43.77 -18.76
CA VAL A 190 11.75 42.90 -18.76
C VAL A 190 12.20 41.43 -18.77
N PRO A 191 11.89 40.61 -17.74
CA PRO A 191 12.07 39.17 -17.84
C PRO A 191 11.00 38.59 -18.78
N GLN A 192 11.45 38.01 -19.89
CA GLN A 192 10.59 37.30 -20.84
C GLN A 192 9.89 36.10 -20.20
N PRO A 193 8.64 35.80 -20.60
CA PRO A 193 7.90 34.64 -20.10
C PRO A 193 8.49 33.34 -20.65
N ILE A 194 8.82 32.42 -19.73
CA ILE A 194 9.20 31.05 -20.07
C ILE A 194 8.02 30.37 -20.76
N GLN A 195 8.19 30.11 -22.06
CA GLN A 195 7.21 29.37 -22.85
C GLN A 195 7.07 27.93 -22.35
N ALA A 196 5.82 27.54 -22.10
CA ALA A 196 5.41 26.18 -21.87
C ALA A 196 5.59 25.37 -23.16
N SER A 197 6.53 24.44 -23.17
CA SER A 197 6.62 23.40 -24.19
C SER A 197 5.81 22.19 -23.76
N ALA A 198 4.57 22.16 -24.21
CA ALA A 198 3.83 20.92 -24.40
C ALA A 198 4.34 20.25 -25.69
N SER A 199 4.82 19.01 -25.57
CA SER A 199 4.88 18.02 -26.65
C SER A 199 4.83 16.65 -25.96
N ALA A 200 3.65 16.02 -25.92
CA ALA A 200 3.11 15.17 -26.98
C ALA A 200 3.66 13.74 -26.87
N ASN A 201 2.75 12.86 -26.49
CA ASN A 201 2.77 11.43 -26.76
C ASN A 201 3.36 11.13 -28.14
N ASP A 202 4.18 10.09 -28.22
CA ASP A 202 3.98 9.11 -29.27
C ASP A 202 4.25 7.69 -28.76
N HIS A 203 3.16 6.92 -28.80
CA HIS A 203 3.19 5.47 -28.84
C HIS A 203 3.76 5.04 -30.20
N ALA A 204 4.59 3.99 -30.22
CA ALA A 204 4.22 2.69 -30.79
C ALA A 204 5.44 1.81 -31.12
N ASN A 205 5.26 0.51 -30.84
CA ASN A 205 5.74 -0.64 -31.61
C ASN A 205 7.25 -0.87 -31.81
N ALA A 206 7.76 -2.09 -31.99
CA ALA A 206 7.33 -3.46 -31.75
C ALA A 206 8.52 -4.32 -32.23
N LEU A 207 8.73 -5.48 -31.60
CA LEU A 207 9.25 -6.71 -32.21
C LEU A 207 10.65 -6.68 -32.88
N ARG A 208 11.59 -7.42 -32.30
CA ARG A 208 12.28 -8.54 -32.98
C ARG A 208 13.09 -9.35 -31.97
N GLY A 209 12.45 -10.37 -31.41
CA GLY A 209 13.15 -11.56 -30.93
C GLY A 209 13.39 -12.47 -32.12
N SER A 210 14.66 -12.74 -32.42
CA SER A 210 15.12 -13.81 -33.31
C SER A 210 15.22 -15.13 -32.54
N PRO A 211 15.12 -16.28 -33.23
CA PRO A 211 14.86 -17.57 -32.60
C PRO A 211 16.15 -18.25 -32.14
N ARG A 212 16.05 -19.04 -31.07
CA ARG A 212 16.76 -20.32 -30.88
C ARG A 212 15.94 -21.22 -29.97
#